data_AF-A0A954A3R1-F1
#
_entry.id   AF-A0A954A3R1-F1
#
_cell.length_a   1.000
_cell.length_b   1.000
_cell.length_c   1.000
_cell.angle_alpha   90.00
_cell.angle_beta   90.00
_cell.angle_gamma   90.00
#
_symmetry.space_group_name_H-M   'P 1'
#
loop_
_entity.id
_entity.type
_entity.pdbx_description
1 polymer ?
#
loop_
_entity_poly.entity_id
_entity_poly.type
_entity_poly.pdbx_seq_one_letter_code
_entity_poly.pdbx_strand_id
1 'polypeptide(L)'
;APAGAYGEWSGWMGALEESLLELIRQATTRLAGDVWTSLLDAYKNETDGSRSKAVLRWILENQVVASGEDLPLTPHTSSMHFSVEAPSNASRHDIVEAVHGAVAAATQQGLLEQYMVDPVTGKAIRNNVGVGMPQISFATEPGDALRVRLLVKGNGAEGAGSQSVLPDESISASNDLDGVRRAVLEALIQAQGRGCGPGLVGIGIGGDRASGMALAQQQLFRPIDDRNSTRALAQLEKQLLEDANSLGIGPLGLGGRATALSVKVGSESSPKESCYVSISYVGWTCRRQGIQLDAKGNITEWLYPRADRFELPPEPVRVQKKAPVEEPARQRPRTAREALLADARARAIRTVKTKPTSPKGAKKKVSKAAPKKANPKAPTATKKPAAPTPTPTPTPSAEAMPTKTDAPAKKSAPKKPASTAKKAAPAAKAPAKKKAAAEKPTAPKSTTPKGTEKKKATEKKKPATKQKSESPSPSSTPKKKAAKKKTKKG
;
A
#
# COMPACT_ATOMS: atom_id res chain seq x y z
N ALA A 1 4.34 -28.66 26.71
CA ALA A 1 2.98 -29.03 26.25
C ALA A 1 3.00 -30.48 25.79
N PRO A 2 1.98 -31.32 26.07
CA PRO A 2 2.05 -32.72 25.71
C PRO A 2 2.03 -32.87 24.19
N ALA A 3 2.90 -33.74 23.69
CA ALA A 3 3.23 -33.95 22.29
C ALA A 3 2.15 -34.72 21.48
N GLY A 4 0.86 -34.44 21.73
CA GLY A 4 -0.24 -35.22 21.15
C GLY A 4 -1.50 -34.45 20.77
N ALA A 5 -1.50 -33.11 20.83
CA ALA A 5 -2.66 -32.28 20.45
C ALA A 5 -2.53 -31.66 19.04
N TYR A 6 -1.46 -31.96 18.32
CA TYR A 6 -1.07 -31.25 17.11
C TYR A 6 -1.17 -32.22 15.93
N GLY A 7 -2.14 -32.01 15.04
CA GLY A 7 -2.26 -32.78 13.81
C GLY A 7 -0.94 -32.78 13.02
N GLU A 8 -0.61 -33.91 12.39
CA GLU A 8 0.59 -34.03 11.58
C GLU A 8 0.47 -33.14 10.32
N TRP A 9 1.23 -32.05 10.27
CA TRP A 9 1.41 -31.21 9.08
C TRP A 9 2.41 -31.87 8.12
N SER A 10 2.11 -33.08 7.64
CA SER A 10 2.93 -33.82 6.66
C SER A 10 2.18 -33.92 5.32
N GLY A 11 2.89 -33.71 4.19
CA GLY A 11 2.29 -33.81 2.85
C GLY A 11 1.46 -32.61 2.37
N TRP A 12 1.44 -31.50 3.13
CA TRP A 12 0.67 -30.28 2.85
C TRP A 12 1.32 -29.32 1.86
N MET A 13 2.63 -29.46 1.58
CA MET A 13 3.40 -28.46 0.81
C MET A 13 2.83 -28.21 -0.60
N GLY A 14 2.38 -29.26 -1.29
CA GLY A 14 1.82 -29.12 -2.64
C GLY A 14 0.54 -28.28 -2.65
N ALA A 15 -0.42 -28.63 -1.79
CA ALA A 15 -1.68 -27.90 -1.66
C ALA A 15 -1.47 -26.46 -1.12
N LEU A 16 -0.47 -26.27 -0.25
CA LEU A 16 -0.09 -24.95 0.25
C LEU A 16 0.44 -24.06 -0.88
N GLU A 17 1.38 -24.56 -1.69
CA GLU A 17 1.93 -23.81 -2.81
C GLU A 17 0.85 -23.43 -3.82
N GLU A 18 -0.04 -24.36 -4.18
CA GLU A 18 -1.19 -24.10 -5.06
C GLU A 18 -2.13 -23.03 -4.49
N SER A 19 -2.42 -23.10 -3.19
CA SER A 19 -3.26 -22.11 -2.51
C SER A 19 -2.61 -20.73 -2.44
N LEU A 20 -1.29 -20.67 -2.23
CA LEU A 20 -0.52 -19.42 -2.25
C LEU A 20 -0.43 -18.83 -3.66
N LEU A 21 -0.31 -19.67 -4.68
CA LEU A 21 -0.36 -19.25 -6.07
C LEU A 21 -1.74 -18.66 -6.41
N GLU A 22 -2.83 -19.30 -5.97
CA GLU A 22 -4.18 -18.76 -6.12
C GLU A 22 -4.36 -17.45 -5.37
N LEU A 23 -3.78 -17.29 -4.17
CA LEU A 23 -3.74 -16.02 -3.45
C LEU A 23 -3.03 -14.93 -4.25
N ILE A 24 -1.88 -15.23 -4.86
CA ILE A 24 -1.15 -14.29 -5.71
C ILE A 24 -1.99 -13.91 -6.92
N ARG A 25 -2.56 -14.89 -7.63
CA ARG A 25 -3.44 -14.66 -8.80
C ARG A 25 -4.60 -13.74 -8.44
N GLN A 26 -5.27 -14.00 -7.32
CA GLN A 26 -6.39 -13.17 -6.86
C GLN A 26 -5.94 -11.75 -6.51
N ALA A 27 -4.86 -11.60 -5.76
CA ALA A 27 -4.33 -10.29 -5.39
C ALA A 27 -3.88 -9.46 -6.61
N THR A 28 -3.38 -10.09 -7.67
CA THR A 28 -2.83 -9.37 -8.85
C THR A 28 -3.86 -9.05 -9.92
N THR A 29 -4.91 -9.86 -10.05
CA THR A 29 -5.94 -9.72 -11.10
C THR A 29 -7.20 -9.00 -10.62
N ARG A 30 -7.42 -8.94 -9.29
CA ARG A 30 -8.66 -8.43 -8.69
C ARG A 30 -8.37 -7.51 -7.51
N LEU A 31 -8.98 -6.32 -7.54
CA LEU A 31 -9.06 -5.47 -6.37
C LEU A 31 -9.91 -6.12 -5.27
N ALA A 32 -9.52 -5.93 -4.02
CA ALA A 32 -10.38 -6.29 -2.90
C ALA A 32 -11.71 -5.53 -2.96
N GLY A 33 -12.81 -6.16 -2.52
CA GLY A 33 -14.16 -5.60 -2.65
C GLY A 33 -14.33 -4.23 -1.97
N ASP A 34 -13.63 -3.99 -0.87
CA ASP A 34 -13.64 -2.70 -0.16
C ASP A 34 -12.92 -1.60 -0.96
N VAL A 35 -11.80 -1.91 -1.61
CA VAL A 35 -11.06 -1.00 -2.49
C VAL A 35 -11.90 -0.63 -3.72
N TRP A 36 -12.53 -1.63 -4.36
CA TRP A 36 -13.44 -1.41 -5.47
C TRP A 36 -14.59 -0.48 -5.09
N THR A 37 -15.24 -0.74 -3.96
CA THR A 37 -16.38 0.06 -3.48
C THR A 37 -15.95 1.51 -3.24
N SER A 38 -14.79 1.72 -2.62
CA SER A 38 -14.23 3.05 -2.38
C SER A 38 -13.91 3.80 -3.67
N LEU A 39 -13.35 3.13 -4.69
CA LEU A 39 -13.11 3.71 -6.01
C LEU A 39 -14.41 4.08 -6.72
N LEU A 40 -15.42 3.23 -6.62
CA LEU A 40 -16.74 3.46 -7.21
C LEU A 40 -17.41 4.69 -6.58
N ASP A 41 -17.30 4.83 -5.27
CA ASP A 41 -17.81 5.98 -4.53
C ASP A 41 -17.02 7.25 -4.85
N ALA A 42 -15.69 7.16 -4.99
CA ALA A 42 -14.86 8.27 -5.45
C ALA A 42 -15.29 8.74 -6.86
N TYR A 43 -15.56 7.81 -7.78
CA TYR A 43 -16.06 8.12 -9.12
C TYR A 43 -17.43 8.81 -9.10
N LYS A 44 -18.41 8.25 -8.36
CA LYS A 44 -19.75 8.83 -8.22
C LYS A 44 -19.69 10.22 -7.63
N ASN A 45 -18.87 10.37 -6.59
CA ASN A 45 -18.60 11.62 -5.91
C ASN A 45 -17.52 12.43 -6.60
N GLU A 46 -17.28 12.32 -7.91
CA GLU A 46 -16.40 13.23 -8.66
C GLU A 46 -17.20 14.11 -9.63
N THR A 47 -16.66 15.30 -9.89
CA THR A 47 -17.26 16.35 -10.72
C THR A 47 -17.41 15.86 -12.16
N ASP A 48 -18.62 15.96 -12.72
CA ASP A 48 -18.92 15.51 -14.08
C ASP A 48 -18.11 16.27 -15.13
N GLY A 49 -17.50 15.50 -16.05
CA GLY A 49 -16.65 16.05 -17.11
C GLY A 49 -15.25 16.48 -16.65
N SER A 50 -14.90 16.31 -15.37
CA SER A 50 -13.54 16.56 -14.90
C SER A 50 -12.56 15.47 -15.38
N ARG A 51 -11.28 15.84 -15.49
CA ARG A 51 -10.20 14.87 -15.77
C ARG A 51 -10.11 13.78 -14.70
N SER A 52 -10.32 14.15 -13.42
CA SER A 52 -10.37 13.21 -12.29
C SER A 52 -11.39 12.10 -12.52
N LYS A 53 -12.62 12.45 -12.93
CA LYS A 53 -13.69 11.47 -13.17
C LYS A 53 -13.36 10.54 -14.33
N ALA A 54 -12.74 11.06 -15.38
CA ALA A 54 -12.28 10.24 -16.51
C ALA A 54 -11.18 9.24 -16.10
N VAL A 55 -10.23 9.66 -15.27
CA VAL A 55 -9.17 8.77 -14.73
C VAL A 55 -9.76 7.70 -13.83
N LEU A 56 -10.67 8.07 -12.92
CA LEU A 56 -11.37 7.10 -12.06
C LEU A 56 -12.17 6.10 -12.91
N ARG A 57 -12.80 6.55 -14.00
CA ARG A 57 -13.48 5.66 -14.94
C ARG A 57 -12.51 4.66 -15.57
N TRP A 58 -11.37 5.11 -16.06
CA TRP A 58 -10.35 4.24 -16.65
C TRP A 58 -9.82 3.21 -15.64
N ILE A 59 -9.63 3.61 -14.38
CA ILE A 59 -9.24 2.70 -13.31
C ILE A 59 -10.30 1.59 -13.13
N LEU A 60 -11.58 1.97 -13.06
CA LEU A 60 -12.67 1.00 -12.92
C LEU A 60 -12.78 0.08 -14.14
N GLU A 61 -12.64 0.61 -15.35
CA GLU A 61 -12.63 -0.16 -16.59
C GLU A 61 -11.48 -1.16 -16.65
N ASN A 62 -10.28 -0.73 -16.23
CA ASN A 62 -9.11 -1.60 -16.15
C ASN A 62 -9.36 -2.80 -15.22
N GLN A 63 -10.01 -2.59 -14.07
CA GLN A 63 -10.39 -3.69 -13.18
C GLN A 63 -11.37 -4.67 -13.85
N VAL A 64 -12.37 -4.18 -14.59
CA VAL A 64 -13.31 -5.06 -15.29
C VAL A 64 -12.59 -5.92 -16.32
N VAL A 65 -11.71 -5.34 -17.13
CA VAL A 65 -10.93 -6.09 -18.13
C VAL A 65 -9.99 -7.09 -17.44
N ALA A 66 -9.21 -6.64 -16.46
CA ALA A 66 -8.25 -7.46 -15.73
C ALA A 66 -8.91 -8.70 -15.09
N SER A 67 -10.05 -8.51 -14.43
CA SER A 67 -10.78 -9.62 -13.80
C SER A 67 -11.52 -10.55 -14.77
N GLY A 68 -11.94 -10.04 -15.93
CA GLY A 68 -12.64 -10.82 -16.95
C GLY A 68 -11.70 -11.71 -17.78
N GLU A 69 -10.46 -11.28 -17.95
CA GLU A 69 -9.43 -11.98 -18.74
C GLU A 69 -8.32 -12.61 -17.87
N ASP A 70 -8.45 -12.55 -16.54
CA ASP A 70 -7.42 -12.99 -15.57
C ASP A 70 -6.03 -12.38 -15.83
N LEU A 71 -6.02 -11.11 -16.25
CA LEU A 71 -4.80 -10.34 -16.49
C LEU A 71 -4.37 -9.55 -15.24
N PRO A 72 -3.06 -9.35 -15.01
CA PRO A 72 -2.59 -8.49 -13.94
C PRO A 72 -3.13 -7.05 -14.10
N LEU A 73 -3.56 -6.44 -13.00
CA LEU A 73 -4.04 -5.05 -12.97
C LEU A 73 -3.00 -4.04 -13.44
N THR A 74 -1.73 -4.37 -13.18
CA THR A 74 -0.56 -3.63 -13.63
C THR A 74 0.58 -4.63 -13.77
N PRO A 75 1.43 -4.51 -14.80
CA PRO A 75 2.60 -5.37 -14.91
C PRO A 75 3.56 -5.13 -13.74
N HIS A 76 3.62 -3.93 -13.18
CA HIS A 76 4.65 -3.57 -12.20
C HIS A 76 4.47 -4.26 -10.85
N THR A 77 5.33 -5.24 -10.56
CA THR A 77 5.49 -5.92 -9.27
C THR A 77 6.86 -5.61 -8.70
N SER A 78 6.94 -4.82 -7.63
CA SER A 78 8.23 -4.52 -6.98
C SER A 78 8.44 -5.28 -5.69
N SER A 79 7.38 -5.39 -4.88
CA SER A 79 7.48 -5.91 -3.52
C SER A 79 6.22 -6.70 -3.17
N MET A 80 6.45 -7.88 -2.63
CA MET A 80 5.43 -8.76 -2.08
C MET A 80 5.69 -8.90 -0.59
N HIS A 81 4.65 -8.62 0.19
CA HIS A 81 4.70 -8.77 1.62
C HIS A 81 3.63 -9.76 2.07
N PHE A 82 4.11 -10.89 2.60
CA PHE A 82 3.30 -11.92 3.22
C PHE A 82 3.24 -11.65 4.72
N SER A 83 2.04 -11.55 5.27
CA SER A 83 1.77 -11.54 6.71
C SER A 83 1.13 -12.88 7.05
N VAL A 84 1.88 -13.69 7.78
CA VAL A 84 1.55 -15.07 8.12
C VAL A 84 1.23 -15.16 9.60
N GLU A 85 -0.02 -15.46 9.92
CA GLU A 85 -0.45 -15.89 11.24
C GLU A 85 -0.46 -17.42 11.23
N ALA A 86 0.54 -18.03 11.85
CA ALA A 86 0.72 -19.49 11.83
C ALA A 86 0.55 -20.09 13.23
N PRO A 87 -0.03 -21.31 13.33
CA PRO A 87 -0.04 -22.05 14.59
C PRO A 87 1.39 -22.46 14.96
N SER A 88 1.65 -22.65 16.26
CA SER A 88 3.01 -22.87 16.79
C SER A 88 3.69 -24.16 16.28
N ASN A 89 2.92 -25.12 15.79
CA ASN A 89 3.36 -26.38 15.22
C ASN A 89 3.54 -26.36 13.69
N ALA A 90 3.17 -25.28 13.00
CA ALA A 90 3.38 -25.20 11.55
C ALA A 90 4.87 -24.98 11.22
N SER A 91 5.38 -25.73 10.24
CA SER A 91 6.76 -25.58 9.77
C SER A 91 6.94 -24.23 9.09
N ARG A 92 7.67 -23.31 9.73
CA ARG A 92 8.06 -22.03 9.12
C ARG A 92 8.87 -22.22 7.84
N HIS A 93 9.73 -23.23 7.82
CA HIS A 93 10.54 -23.57 6.64
C HIS A 93 9.66 -23.91 5.44
N ASP A 94 8.69 -24.80 5.64
CA ASP A 94 7.78 -25.25 4.57
C ASP A 94 6.93 -24.09 4.04
N ILE A 95 6.46 -23.20 4.91
CA ILE A 95 5.73 -21.99 4.50
C ILE A 95 6.61 -21.09 3.63
N VAL A 96 7.87 -20.88 4.01
CA VAL A 96 8.81 -20.05 3.24
C VAL A 96 9.06 -20.67 1.87
N GLU A 97 9.32 -21.98 1.81
CA GLU A 97 9.57 -22.68 0.54
C GLU A 97 8.33 -22.66 -0.37
N ALA A 98 7.13 -22.87 0.17
CA ALA A 98 5.89 -22.78 -0.61
C ALA A 98 5.62 -21.36 -1.10
N VAL A 99 5.93 -20.32 -0.31
CA VAL A 99 5.86 -18.92 -0.77
C VAL A 99 6.84 -18.68 -1.92
N HIS A 100 8.07 -19.19 -1.84
CA HIS A 100 9.05 -19.08 -2.93
C HIS A 100 8.59 -19.81 -4.20
N GLY A 101 8.10 -21.04 -4.07
CA GLY A 101 7.54 -21.82 -5.17
C GLY A 101 6.38 -21.09 -5.86
N ALA A 102 5.40 -20.63 -5.07
CA ALA A 102 4.24 -19.90 -5.57
C ALA A 102 4.62 -18.59 -6.29
N VAL A 103 5.59 -17.83 -5.77
CA VAL A 103 6.08 -16.60 -6.42
C VAL A 103 6.80 -16.90 -7.72
N ALA A 104 7.64 -17.94 -7.75
CA ALA A 104 8.33 -18.36 -8.97
C ALA A 104 7.34 -18.83 -10.04
N ALA A 105 6.35 -19.64 -9.64
CA ALA A 105 5.28 -20.12 -10.51
C ALA A 105 4.42 -18.96 -11.05
N ALA A 106 4.01 -18.03 -10.19
CA ALA A 106 3.25 -16.86 -10.60
C ALA A 106 4.02 -15.97 -11.60
N THR A 107 5.33 -15.83 -11.40
CA THR A 107 6.21 -15.12 -12.34
C THR A 107 6.31 -15.84 -13.68
N GLN A 108 6.43 -17.17 -13.67
CA GLN A 108 6.46 -17.98 -14.89
C GLN A 108 5.14 -17.91 -15.67
N GLN A 109 4.00 -17.82 -14.97
CA GLN A 109 2.67 -17.70 -15.56
C GLN A 109 2.34 -16.28 -16.06
N GLY A 110 3.25 -15.31 -15.87
CA GLY A 110 3.01 -13.92 -16.27
C GLY A 110 2.07 -13.14 -15.35
N LEU A 111 1.75 -13.69 -14.16
CA LEU A 111 0.98 -12.98 -13.14
C LEU A 111 1.78 -11.86 -12.46
N LEU A 112 3.11 -11.98 -12.51
CA LEU A 112 4.08 -11.03 -11.98
C LEU A 112 5.10 -10.70 -13.09
N GLU A 113 5.43 -9.42 -13.26
CA GLU A 113 6.52 -9.01 -14.15
C GLU A 113 7.88 -9.39 -13.52
N GLN A 114 8.83 -9.78 -14.37
CA GLN A 114 10.22 -10.05 -13.97
C GLN A 114 10.93 -8.72 -13.67
N TYR A 115 10.79 -8.24 -12.44
CA TYR A 115 11.26 -6.90 -12.05
C TYR A 115 12.53 -6.93 -11.21
N MET A 116 12.81 -8.05 -10.55
CA MET A 116 13.87 -8.12 -9.56
C MET A 116 15.28 -8.11 -10.18
N VAL A 117 16.19 -7.39 -9.53
CA VAL A 117 17.60 -7.27 -9.92
C VAL A 117 18.50 -7.39 -8.68
N ASP A 118 19.66 -8.00 -8.83
CA ASP A 118 20.73 -7.90 -7.84
C ASP A 118 21.32 -6.48 -7.89
N PRO A 119 21.26 -5.69 -6.80
CA PRO A 119 21.69 -4.29 -6.80
C PRO A 119 23.22 -4.12 -6.93
N VAL A 120 24.01 -5.15 -6.63
CA VAL A 120 25.48 -5.12 -6.74
C VAL A 120 25.92 -5.49 -8.15
N THR A 121 25.34 -6.55 -8.72
CA THR A 121 25.77 -7.08 -10.02
C THR A 121 24.95 -6.58 -11.21
N GLY A 122 23.77 -5.99 -10.96
CA GLY A 122 22.82 -5.57 -11.99
C GLY A 122 22.15 -6.74 -12.72
N LYS A 123 22.35 -7.98 -12.26
CA LYS A 123 21.78 -9.18 -12.91
C LYS A 123 20.30 -9.31 -12.57
N ALA A 124 19.48 -9.56 -13.59
CA ALA A 124 18.05 -9.82 -13.41
C ALA A 124 17.82 -11.15 -12.67
N ILE A 125 16.91 -11.14 -11.70
CA ILE A 125 16.43 -12.29 -10.95
C ILE A 125 15.03 -12.62 -11.49
N ARG A 126 14.95 -13.58 -12.40
CA ARG A 126 13.78 -13.78 -13.29
C ARG A 126 12.57 -14.45 -12.64
N ASN A 127 12.70 -14.96 -11.43
CA ASN A 127 11.62 -15.64 -10.70
C ASN A 127 11.05 -14.80 -9.54
N ASN A 128 11.52 -13.54 -9.37
CA ASN A 128 11.15 -12.67 -8.25
C ASN A 128 11.41 -13.27 -6.84
N VAL A 129 12.31 -14.26 -6.73
CA VAL A 129 12.79 -14.82 -5.46
C VAL A 129 14.29 -14.53 -5.35
N GLY A 130 14.66 -13.71 -4.37
CA GLY A 130 16.03 -13.24 -4.20
C GLY A 130 16.39 -13.05 -2.74
N VAL A 131 17.60 -12.56 -2.48
CA VAL A 131 18.07 -12.34 -1.11
C VAL A 131 17.13 -11.34 -0.42
N GLY A 132 16.44 -11.81 0.63
CA GLY A 132 15.48 -11.02 1.39
C GLY A 132 14.15 -10.73 0.68
N MET A 133 13.82 -11.41 -0.42
CA MET A 133 12.57 -11.18 -1.16
C MET A 133 11.94 -12.52 -1.62
N PRO A 134 10.62 -12.71 -1.47
CA PRO A 134 9.63 -11.78 -0.91
C PRO A 134 9.79 -11.57 0.61
N GLN A 135 9.16 -10.52 1.13
CA GLN A 135 9.15 -10.23 2.57
C GLN A 135 8.08 -11.08 3.26
N ILE A 136 8.47 -11.88 4.24
CA ILE A 136 7.55 -12.76 4.99
C ILE A 136 7.64 -12.43 6.47
N SER A 137 6.56 -11.92 7.03
CA SER A 137 6.40 -11.64 8.46
C SER A 137 5.57 -12.73 9.11
N PHE A 138 6.01 -13.21 10.26
CA PHE A 138 5.33 -14.24 11.04
C PHE A 138 4.82 -13.65 12.34
N ALA A 139 3.54 -13.84 12.61
CA ALA A 139 2.92 -13.67 13.92
C ALA A 139 2.51 -15.06 14.43
N THR A 140 2.77 -15.34 15.70
CA THR A 140 2.30 -16.55 16.35
C THR A 140 0.95 -16.27 16.99
N GLU A 141 -0.09 -16.94 16.51
CA GLU A 141 -1.45 -16.79 17.05
C GLU A 141 -1.85 -18.02 17.87
N PRO A 142 -2.67 -17.85 18.93
CA PRO A 142 -3.32 -18.96 19.59
C PRO A 142 -4.42 -19.54 18.68
N GLY A 143 -4.23 -20.75 18.19
CA GLY A 143 -5.21 -21.47 17.38
C GLY A 143 -4.55 -22.46 16.42
N ASP A 144 -5.38 -23.12 15.60
CA ASP A 144 -4.95 -24.18 14.67
C ASP A 144 -4.96 -23.74 13.19
N ALA A 145 -5.48 -22.54 12.91
CA ALA A 145 -5.65 -22.05 11.55
C ALA A 145 -4.42 -21.27 11.08
N LEU A 146 -3.94 -21.58 9.87
CA LEU A 146 -2.93 -20.79 9.18
C LEU A 146 -3.64 -19.70 8.37
N ARG A 147 -3.32 -18.43 8.62
CA ARG A 147 -3.79 -17.31 7.81
C ARG A 147 -2.63 -16.63 7.11
N VAL A 148 -2.80 -16.37 5.81
CA VAL A 148 -1.82 -15.68 4.99
C VAL A 148 -2.48 -14.49 4.32
N ARG A 149 -1.99 -13.28 4.60
CA ARG A 149 -2.35 -12.06 3.87
C ARG A 149 -1.20 -11.68 2.96
N LEU A 150 -1.54 -11.26 1.75
CA LEU A 150 -0.59 -10.78 0.75
C LEU A 150 -0.90 -9.32 0.42
N LEU A 151 0.13 -8.49 0.42
CA LEU A 151 0.11 -7.16 -0.16
C LEU A 151 1.19 -7.06 -1.24
N VAL A 152 0.80 -6.71 -2.46
CA VAL A 152 1.70 -6.56 -3.60
C VAL A 152 1.80 -5.10 -4.00
N LYS A 153 2.92 -4.46 -3.69
CA LYS A 153 3.18 -3.05 -4.00
C LYS A 153 4.01 -2.92 -5.27
N GLY A 154 3.80 -1.81 -5.98
CA GLY A 154 4.58 -1.41 -7.15
C GLY A 154 5.66 -0.40 -6.76
N ASN A 155 6.73 -0.29 -7.57
CA ASN A 155 7.93 0.44 -7.16
C ASN A 155 7.65 1.92 -6.90
N GLY A 156 6.77 2.52 -7.71
CA GLY A 156 6.36 3.91 -7.52
C GLY A 156 5.59 4.13 -6.20
N ALA A 157 4.88 3.11 -5.69
CA ALA A 157 4.19 3.19 -4.41
C ALA A 157 5.16 2.98 -3.24
N GLU A 158 6.15 2.09 -3.38
CA GLU A 158 7.24 1.98 -2.40
C GLU A 158 8.04 3.28 -2.27
N GLY A 159 8.38 3.90 -3.41
CA GLY A 159 9.07 5.19 -3.44
C GLY A 159 8.24 6.38 -2.94
N ALA A 160 6.94 6.21 -2.72
CA ALA A 160 6.05 7.22 -2.14
C ALA A 160 5.94 7.09 -0.60
N GLY A 161 6.46 6.01 -0.01
CA GLY A 161 6.59 5.89 1.44
C GLY A 161 7.61 6.87 2.00
N SER A 162 7.46 7.24 3.26
CA SER A 162 8.39 8.14 3.95
C SER A 162 8.43 7.87 5.45
N GLN A 163 9.46 8.40 6.11
CA GLN A 163 9.56 8.35 7.56
C GLN A 163 10.13 9.67 8.07
N SER A 164 9.40 10.30 8.99
CA SER A 164 9.77 11.54 9.65
C SER A 164 10.04 11.29 11.14
N VAL A 165 10.77 12.21 11.76
CA VAL A 165 10.99 12.22 13.22
C VAL A 165 10.36 13.49 13.77
N LEU A 166 9.57 13.35 14.83
CA LEU A 166 8.96 14.48 15.53
C LEU A 166 9.72 14.81 16.83
N PRO A 167 9.84 16.10 17.19
CA PRO A 167 9.34 17.27 16.46
C PRO A 167 10.18 17.58 15.21
N ASP A 168 9.56 18.20 14.20
CA ASP A 168 10.21 18.66 12.96
C ASP A 168 9.85 20.13 12.69
N GLU A 169 10.81 21.03 12.89
CA GLU A 169 10.61 22.47 12.70
C GLU A 169 10.37 22.85 11.23
N SER A 170 10.90 22.08 10.27
CA SER A 170 10.83 22.40 8.84
C SER A 170 9.39 22.37 8.29
N ILE A 171 8.52 21.63 8.97
CA ILE A 171 7.08 21.52 8.71
C ILE A 171 6.24 22.01 9.89
N SER A 172 6.88 22.64 10.88
CA SER A 172 6.24 23.12 12.11
C SER A 172 5.44 22.01 12.82
N ALA A 173 5.97 20.80 12.89
CA ALA A 173 5.32 19.64 13.51
C ALA A 173 5.85 19.42 14.93
N SER A 174 4.96 19.49 15.92
CA SER A 174 5.29 19.18 17.32
C SER A 174 5.26 17.68 17.59
N ASN A 175 5.73 17.24 18.75
CA ASN A 175 5.62 15.84 19.16
C ASN A 175 4.21 15.54 19.74
N ASP A 176 3.19 15.69 18.90
CA ASP A 176 1.79 15.44 19.21
C ASP A 176 1.02 14.98 17.95
N LEU A 177 -0.28 14.69 18.07
CA LEU A 177 -1.08 14.22 16.95
C LEU A 177 -1.27 15.27 15.84
N ASP A 178 -1.16 16.57 16.14
CA ASP A 178 -1.19 17.61 15.09
C ASP A 178 0.13 17.61 14.30
N GLY A 179 1.26 17.38 14.97
CA GLY A 179 2.54 17.15 14.31
C GLY A 179 2.56 15.89 13.44
N VAL A 180 1.98 14.78 13.93
CA VAL A 180 1.78 13.57 13.11
C VAL A 180 0.95 13.90 11.88
N ARG A 181 -0.17 14.60 12.06
CA ARG A 181 -1.03 15.03 10.95
C ARG A 181 -0.24 15.81 9.90
N ARG A 182 0.60 16.77 10.32
CA ARG A 182 1.42 17.58 9.40
C ARG A 182 2.46 16.76 8.67
N ALA A 183 3.16 15.85 9.37
CA ALA A 183 4.13 14.96 8.75
C ALA A 183 3.48 14.12 7.63
N VAL A 184 2.28 13.60 7.88
CA VAL A 184 1.51 12.84 6.88
C VAL A 184 1.08 13.71 5.71
N LEU A 185 0.54 14.90 5.95
CA LEU A 185 0.11 15.80 4.88
C LEU A 185 1.29 16.29 4.04
N GLU A 186 2.43 16.59 4.66
CA GLU A 186 3.66 16.92 3.92
C GLU A 186 4.10 15.75 3.05
N ALA A 187 4.09 14.51 3.55
CA ALA A 187 4.45 13.35 2.74
C ALA A 187 3.54 13.18 1.52
N LEU A 188 2.23 13.38 1.67
CA LEU A 188 1.28 13.34 0.55
C LEU A 188 1.52 14.49 -0.44
N ILE A 189 1.84 15.68 0.07
CA ILE A 189 2.24 16.83 -0.76
C ILE A 189 3.54 16.52 -1.49
N GLN A 190 4.52 15.84 -0.89
CA GLN A 190 5.75 15.47 -1.59
C GLN A 190 5.50 14.39 -2.65
N ALA A 191 4.58 13.47 -2.39
CA ALA A 191 4.19 12.46 -3.34
C ALA A 191 3.51 13.05 -4.60
N GLN A 192 2.69 14.10 -4.50
CA GLN A 192 1.96 14.73 -5.64
C GLN A 192 1.27 13.70 -6.57
N GLY A 193 0.71 12.62 -6.00
CA GLY A 193 0.06 11.56 -6.79
C GLY A 193 1.01 10.50 -7.38
N ARG A 194 2.33 10.62 -7.17
CA ARG A 194 3.28 9.52 -7.35
C ARG A 194 2.85 8.34 -6.48
N GLY A 195 3.08 7.12 -6.98
CA GLY A 195 2.53 5.90 -6.38
C GLY A 195 1.15 5.50 -6.91
N CYS A 196 0.67 6.13 -7.98
CA CYS A 196 -0.61 5.83 -8.64
C CYS A 196 -1.82 6.09 -7.75
N GLY A 197 -1.95 7.30 -7.19
CA GLY A 197 -3.15 7.69 -6.42
C GLY A 197 -4.45 7.68 -7.26
N PRO A 198 -5.64 7.61 -6.63
CA PRO A 198 -5.88 7.69 -5.19
C PRO A 198 -5.48 6.39 -4.49
N GLY A 199 -4.81 6.50 -3.34
CA GLY A 199 -4.21 5.36 -2.66
C GLY A 199 -4.73 5.14 -1.24
N LEU A 200 -4.32 4.03 -0.63
CA LEU A 200 -4.46 3.76 0.79
C LEU A 200 -3.16 4.16 1.48
N VAL A 201 -3.28 4.83 2.63
CA VAL A 201 -2.16 5.34 3.41
C VAL A 201 -2.13 4.64 4.76
N GLY A 202 -1.09 3.86 5.01
CA GLY A 202 -0.81 3.23 6.30
C GLY A 202 0.19 4.06 7.08
N ILE A 203 -0.07 4.30 8.35
CA ILE A 203 0.73 5.17 9.22
C ILE A 203 1.11 4.42 10.49
N GLY A 204 2.39 4.42 10.83
CA GLY A 204 2.92 3.94 12.11
C GLY A 204 3.46 5.11 12.93
N ILE A 205 2.90 5.32 14.12
CA ILE A 205 3.37 6.32 15.09
C ILE A 205 4.21 5.62 16.16
N GLY A 206 5.43 6.11 16.42
CA GLY A 206 6.35 5.50 17.36
C GLY A 206 7.16 4.35 16.75
N GLY A 207 7.50 3.37 17.57
CA GLY A 207 8.50 2.35 17.22
C GLY A 207 9.89 2.94 16.97
N ASP A 208 10.74 2.17 16.32
CA ASP A 208 11.99 2.58 15.71
C ASP A 208 11.86 2.67 14.17
N ARG A 209 12.99 2.91 13.48
CA ARG A 209 12.98 3.06 12.02
C ARG A 209 12.43 1.84 11.29
N ALA A 210 12.67 0.64 11.78
CA ALA A 210 12.27 -0.61 11.14
C ALA A 210 10.84 -0.99 11.53
N SER A 211 10.57 -1.06 12.84
CA SER A 211 9.26 -1.40 13.40
C SER A 211 8.18 -0.40 13.00
N GLY A 212 8.47 0.91 12.99
CA GLY A 212 7.52 1.92 12.55
C GLY A 212 7.08 1.74 11.09
N MET A 213 8.01 1.42 10.18
CA MET A 213 7.68 1.14 8.78
C MET A 213 6.92 -0.19 8.63
N ALA A 214 7.28 -1.21 9.40
CA ALA A 214 6.55 -2.47 9.44
C ALA A 214 5.10 -2.25 9.92
N LEU A 215 4.90 -1.47 10.99
CA LEU A 215 3.58 -1.09 11.50
C LEU A 215 2.77 -0.32 10.47
N ALA A 216 3.36 0.68 9.82
CA ALA A 216 2.72 1.44 8.75
C ALA A 216 2.26 0.53 7.60
N GLN A 217 3.08 -0.45 7.23
CA GLN A 217 2.73 -1.46 6.24
C GLN A 217 1.62 -2.40 6.72
N GLN A 218 1.63 -2.82 7.98
CA GLN A 218 0.56 -3.63 8.56
C GLN A 218 -0.79 -2.91 8.52
N GLN A 219 -0.82 -1.58 8.69
CA GLN A 219 -2.06 -0.81 8.58
C GLN A 219 -2.71 -0.91 7.19
N LEU A 220 -1.93 -1.18 6.14
CA LEU A 220 -2.47 -1.40 4.79
C LEU A 220 -3.24 -2.72 4.66
N PHE A 221 -3.23 -3.62 5.66
CA PHE A 221 -4.10 -4.80 5.69
C PHE A 221 -5.48 -4.54 6.28
N ARG A 222 -5.73 -3.37 6.88
CA ARG A 222 -7.05 -3.10 7.50
C ARG A 222 -8.11 -2.79 6.44
N PRO A 223 -9.33 -3.37 6.52
CA PRO A 223 -10.44 -3.01 5.63
C PRO A 223 -10.69 -1.49 5.60
N ILE A 224 -11.13 -0.95 4.46
CA ILE A 224 -11.34 0.51 4.34
C ILE A 224 -12.38 1.03 5.33
N ASP A 225 -13.44 0.27 5.59
CA ASP A 225 -14.54 0.61 6.49
C ASP A 225 -14.25 0.36 7.98
N ASP A 226 -13.14 -0.32 8.29
CA ASP A 226 -12.67 -0.52 9.66
C ASP A 226 -12.41 0.82 10.38
N ARG A 227 -12.54 0.84 11.71
CA ARG A 227 -12.24 1.98 12.56
C ARG A 227 -11.29 1.58 13.66
N ASN A 228 -10.28 2.42 13.92
CA ASN A 228 -9.34 2.16 15.01
C ASN A 228 -10.07 2.06 16.37
N SER A 229 -9.71 1.05 17.18
CA SER A 229 -10.26 0.85 18.53
C SER A 229 -9.92 2.00 19.47
N THR A 230 -8.78 2.65 19.26
CA THR A 230 -8.36 3.85 19.99
C THR A 230 -9.06 5.07 19.41
N ARG A 231 -9.97 5.66 20.20
CA ARG A 231 -10.78 6.83 19.79
C ARG A 231 -9.97 7.98 19.20
N ALA A 232 -8.83 8.32 19.80
CA ALA A 232 -7.97 9.41 19.32
C ALA A 232 -7.40 9.10 17.92
N LEU A 233 -6.99 7.85 17.67
CA LEU A 233 -6.48 7.43 16.37
C LEU A 233 -7.59 7.34 15.33
N ALA A 234 -8.80 6.87 15.69
CA ALA A 234 -9.94 6.86 14.78
C ALA A 234 -10.35 8.27 14.32
N GLN A 235 -10.27 9.25 15.23
CA GLN A 235 -10.49 10.66 14.89
C GLN A 235 -9.39 11.18 13.96
N LEU A 236 -8.14 10.82 14.23
CA LEU A 236 -7.00 11.19 13.38
C LEU A 236 -7.11 10.58 11.97
N GLU A 237 -7.48 9.30 11.84
CA GLU A 237 -7.72 8.62 10.56
C GLU A 237 -8.74 9.38 9.71
N LYS A 238 -9.90 9.69 10.31
CA LYS A 238 -10.95 10.46 9.65
C LYS A 238 -10.47 11.84 9.22
N GLN A 239 -9.85 12.58 10.15
CA GLN A 239 -9.36 13.93 9.89
C GLN A 239 -8.31 13.94 8.77
N LEU A 240 -7.35 13.01 8.81
CA LEU A 240 -6.32 12.89 7.79
C LEU A 240 -6.87 12.58 6.40
N LEU A 241 -7.89 11.71 6.31
CA LEU A 241 -8.53 11.41 5.03
C LEU A 241 -9.24 12.64 4.46
N GLU A 242 -9.97 13.39 5.30
CA GLU A 242 -10.62 14.65 4.91
C GLU A 242 -9.58 15.69 4.45
N ASP A 243 -8.51 15.86 5.21
CA ASP A 243 -7.44 16.81 4.90
C ASP A 243 -6.69 16.42 3.63
N ALA A 244 -6.32 15.14 3.45
CA ALA A 244 -5.66 14.64 2.25
C ALA A 244 -6.48 14.90 0.99
N ASN A 245 -7.80 14.69 1.06
CA ASN A 245 -8.71 14.95 -0.05
C ASN A 245 -8.95 16.46 -0.28
N SER A 246 -8.81 17.29 0.75
CA SER A 246 -8.84 18.76 0.62
C SER A 246 -7.63 19.35 -0.11
N LEU A 247 -6.49 18.62 -0.16
CA LEU A 247 -5.29 19.07 -0.88
C LEU A 247 -5.53 19.23 -2.39
N GLY A 248 -6.54 18.54 -2.93
CA GLY A 248 -6.89 18.64 -4.35
C GLY A 248 -5.86 18.03 -5.30
N ILE A 249 -4.97 17.16 -4.81
CA ILE A 249 -3.98 16.42 -5.63
C ILE A 249 -4.71 15.51 -6.62
N GLY A 250 -5.73 14.78 -6.13
CA GLY A 250 -6.62 13.97 -6.96
C GLY A 250 -5.96 12.72 -7.58
N PRO A 251 -6.72 11.96 -8.39
CA PRO A 251 -6.25 10.76 -9.06
C PRO A 251 -5.05 11.04 -9.95
N LEU A 252 -4.00 10.23 -9.79
CA LEU A 252 -2.71 10.34 -10.49
C LEU A 252 -2.05 11.74 -10.41
N GLY A 253 -2.44 12.58 -9.44
CA GLY A 253 -1.93 13.96 -9.33
C GLY A 253 -2.54 14.94 -10.34
N LEU A 254 -3.63 14.59 -11.01
CA LEU A 254 -4.24 15.40 -12.08
C LEU A 254 -5.29 16.40 -11.60
N GLY A 255 -5.40 16.56 -10.28
CA GLY A 255 -6.43 17.35 -9.61
C GLY A 255 -7.73 16.55 -9.45
N GLY A 256 -8.48 16.82 -8.37
CA GLY A 256 -9.73 16.13 -8.08
C GLY A 256 -10.01 16.05 -6.58
N ARG A 257 -11.12 15.40 -6.23
CA ARG A 257 -11.54 15.22 -4.83
C ARG A 257 -10.88 14.03 -4.14
N ALA A 258 -10.52 13.00 -4.90
CA ALA A 258 -9.95 11.76 -4.37
C ALA A 258 -8.41 11.77 -4.46
N THR A 259 -7.73 12.19 -3.40
CA THR A 259 -6.27 12.03 -3.23
C THR A 259 -5.95 10.69 -2.56
N ALA A 260 -6.74 10.32 -1.55
CA ALA A 260 -6.62 9.07 -0.81
C ALA A 260 -8.00 8.43 -0.65
N LEU A 261 -8.03 7.10 -0.70
CA LEU A 261 -9.22 6.28 -0.49
C LEU A 261 -9.40 5.91 0.99
N SER A 262 -8.29 5.80 1.73
CA SER A 262 -8.28 5.36 3.13
C SER A 262 -7.01 5.83 3.82
N VAL A 263 -7.12 6.13 5.11
CA VAL A 263 -6.00 6.38 6.01
C VAL A 263 -6.16 5.49 7.22
N LYS A 264 -5.13 4.70 7.55
CA LYS A 264 -5.12 3.76 8.68
C LYS A 264 -3.89 4.03 9.54
N VAL A 265 -4.11 4.23 10.83
CA VAL A 265 -3.07 4.62 11.79
C VAL A 265 -2.91 3.51 12.82
N GLY A 266 -1.67 3.10 13.07
CA GLY A 266 -1.25 2.29 14.20
C GLY A 266 -0.28 3.07 15.07
N SER A 267 -0.12 2.64 16.32
CA SER A 267 0.89 3.21 17.22
C SER A 267 1.61 2.13 18.00
N GLU A 268 2.91 2.32 18.19
CA GLU A 268 3.77 1.51 19.06
C GLU A 268 4.49 2.40 20.06
N SER A 269 4.93 1.82 21.16
CA SER A 269 5.76 2.53 22.13
C SER A 269 7.11 2.92 21.50
N SER A 270 7.60 4.11 21.83
CA SER A 270 8.92 4.57 21.43
C SER A 270 9.59 5.33 22.58
N PRO A 271 10.92 5.51 22.55
CA PRO A 271 11.60 6.42 23.46
C PRO A 271 11.00 7.82 23.38
N LYS A 272 10.90 8.51 24.52
CA LYS A 272 10.28 9.84 24.63
C LYS A 272 10.96 10.88 23.75
N GLU A 273 12.24 10.67 23.46
CA GLU A 273 13.13 11.53 22.70
C GLU A 273 12.97 11.36 21.18
N SER A 274 12.31 10.30 20.71
CA SER A 274 12.14 10.02 19.29
C SER A 274 10.74 9.47 18.99
N CYS A 275 9.90 10.29 18.36
CA CYS A 275 8.62 9.86 17.82
C CYS A 275 8.74 9.75 16.30
N TYR A 276 8.85 8.52 15.79
CA TYR A 276 8.85 8.28 14.35
C TYR A 276 7.43 8.31 13.81
N VAL A 277 7.26 8.93 12.64
CA VAL A 277 6.02 8.86 11.86
C VAL A 277 6.36 8.21 10.54
N SER A 278 5.99 6.94 10.43
CA SER A 278 6.28 6.10 9.28
C SER A 278 5.05 6.01 8.39
N ILE A 279 5.22 6.18 7.09
CA ILE A 279 4.13 6.27 6.11
C ILE A 279 4.40 5.26 5.01
N SER A 280 3.49 4.30 4.87
CA SER A 280 3.48 3.34 3.78
C SER A 280 2.31 3.66 2.85
N TYR A 281 2.60 3.78 1.55
CA TYR A 281 1.63 4.17 0.54
C TYR A 281 1.38 3.02 -0.43
N VAL A 282 0.13 2.80 -0.80
CA VAL A 282 -0.24 1.96 -1.94
C VAL A 282 -1.27 2.67 -2.80
N GLY A 283 -1.07 2.71 -4.11
CA GLY A 283 -1.99 3.36 -5.04
C GLY A 283 -3.34 2.67 -5.17
N TRP A 284 -4.13 3.11 -6.15
CA TRP A 284 -5.46 2.55 -6.44
C TRP A 284 -5.40 1.06 -6.73
N THR A 285 -4.25 0.58 -7.20
CA THR A 285 -4.01 -0.83 -7.51
C THR A 285 -3.96 -1.72 -6.28
N CYS A 286 -4.16 -1.23 -5.05
CA CYS A 286 -4.01 -1.99 -3.78
C CYS A 286 -4.28 -3.50 -3.90
N ARG A 287 -3.22 -4.23 -4.27
CA ARG A 287 -3.25 -5.66 -4.59
C ARG A 287 -3.12 -6.39 -3.29
N ARG A 288 -4.25 -6.53 -2.61
CA ARG A 288 -4.33 -7.10 -1.28
C ARG A 288 -5.39 -8.18 -1.26
N GLN A 289 -5.03 -9.33 -0.74
CA GLN A 289 -5.96 -10.41 -0.47
C GLN A 289 -5.43 -11.24 0.72
N GLY A 290 -6.24 -12.13 1.26
CA GLY A 290 -5.80 -13.08 2.27
C GLY A 290 -6.65 -14.33 2.28
N ILE A 291 -6.07 -15.40 2.80
CA ILE A 291 -6.68 -16.72 2.90
C ILE A 291 -6.50 -17.27 4.30
N GLN A 292 -7.47 -18.07 4.73
CA GLN A 292 -7.32 -19.01 5.83
C GLN A 292 -7.21 -20.43 5.26
N LEU A 293 -6.30 -21.22 5.80
CA LEU A 293 -5.95 -22.54 5.34
C LEU A 293 -6.26 -23.59 6.41
N ASP A 294 -6.68 -24.78 5.97
CA ASP A 294 -6.76 -25.96 6.85
C ASP A 294 -5.38 -26.61 7.05
N ALA A 295 -5.32 -27.64 7.90
CA ALA A 295 -4.10 -28.39 8.19
C ALA A 295 -3.49 -29.12 6.97
N LYS A 296 -4.24 -29.22 5.86
CA LYS A 296 -3.79 -29.84 4.61
C LYS A 296 -3.28 -28.82 3.60
N GLY A 297 -3.38 -27.52 3.90
CA GLY A 297 -2.98 -26.44 3.00
C GLY A 297 -4.05 -26.03 2.00
N ASN A 298 -5.33 -26.38 2.20
CA ASN A 298 -6.42 -25.94 1.33
C ASN A 298 -7.05 -24.64 1.83
N ILE A 299 -7.47 -23.77 0.90
CA ILE A 299 -8.21 -22.55 1.22
C ILE A 299 -9.59 -22.89 1.79
N THR A 300 -9.84 -22.45 3.02
CA THR A 300 -11.13 -22.57 3.72
C THR A 300 -11.94 -21.28 3.65
N GLU A 301 -11.26 -20.13 3.65
CA GLU A 301 -11.89 -18.81 3.68
C GLU A 301 -11.01 -17.75 3.01
N TRP A 302 -11.65 -16.77 2.40
CA TRP A 302 -11.00 -15.53 1.93
C TRP A 302 -11.20 -14.42 2.94
N LEU A 303 -10.11 -13.77 3.35
CA LEU A 303 -10.12 -12.76 4.43
C LEU A 303 -10.65 -11.40 4.00
N TYR A 304 -10.66 -11.11 2.69
CA TYR A 304 -11.29 -9.91 2.14
C TYR A 304 -12.41 -10.32 1.20
N PRO A 305 -13.53 -9.55 1.17
CA PRO A 305 -14.62 -9.81 0.25
C PRO A 305 -14.11 -9.91 -1.19
N ARG A 306 -14.40 -11.03 -1.84
CA ARG A 306 -14.18 -11.18 -3.28
C ARG A 306 -15.31 -10.46 -3.99
N ALA A 307 -14.96 -9.62 -4.96
CA ALA A 307 -15.95 -9.14 -5.90
C ALA A 307 -16.15 -10.23 -6.96
N ASP A 308 -17.31 -10.87 -6.93
CA ASP A 308 -17.64 -11.95 -7.87
C ASP A 308 -17.82 -11.40 -9.30
N ARG A 309 -18.22 -10.13 -9.41
CA ARG A 309 -18.27 -9.33 -10.64
C ARG A 309 -18.01 -7.86 -10.35
N PHE A 310 -17.24 -7.22 -11.22
CA PHE A 310 -17.02 -5.79 -11.22
C PHE A 310 -17.94 -5.15 -12.27
N GLU A 311 -18.99 -4.46 -11.82
CA GLU A 311 -19.97 -3.83 -12.71
C GLU A 311 -19.73 -2.33 -12.81
N LEU A 312 -19.55 -1.84 -14.04
CA LEU A 312 -19.39 -0.42 -14.28
C LEU A 312 -20.73 0.31 -14.09
N PRO A 313 -20.69 1.54 -13.55
CA PRO A 313 -21.87 2.40 -13.59
C PRO A 313 -22.22 2.72 -15.05
N PRO A 314 -23.51 2.92 -15.38
CA PRO A 314 -23.93 3.25 -16.74
C PRO A 314 -23.18 4.50 -17.23
N GLU A 315 -22.82 4.50 -18.52
CA GLU A 315 -22.20 5.66 -19.15
C GLU A 315 -23.04 6.92 -18.89
N PRO A 316 -22.43 8.03 -18.43
CA PRO A 316 -23.15 9.29 -18.41
C PRO A 316 -23.58 9.61 -19.84
N VAL A 317 -24.89 9.83 -20.04
CA VAL A 317 -25.43 10.27 -21.32
C VAL A 317 -24.65 11.52 -21.72
N ARG A 318 -23.96 11.47 -22.87
CA ARG A 318 -23.29 12.64 -23.46
C ARG A 318 -24.35 13.68 -23.82
N VAL A 319 -24.74 14.50 -22.87
CA VAL A 319 -25.42 15.75 -23.13
C VAL A 319 -24.38 16.62 -23.84
N GLN A 320 -24.63 17.01 -25.07
CA GLN A 320 -23.80 17.99 -25.79
C GLN A 320 -23.76 19.27 -24.94
N LYS A 321 -22.70 19.45 -24.13
CA LYS A 321 -22.51 20.68 -23.37
C LYS A 321 -22.10 21.77 -24.36
N LYS A 322 -22.85 22.88 -24.35
CA LYS A 322 -22.43 24.17 -24.92
C LYS A 322 -21.08 24.58 -24.32
N ALA A 323 -20.34 25.41 -25.06
CA ALA A 323 -18.99 25.89 -24.76
C ALA A 323 -18.80 26.29 -23.28
N PRO A 324 -17.58 26.13 -22.72
CA PRO A 324 -17.34 26.29 -21.29
C PRO A 324 -17.72 27.70 -20.83
N VAL A 325 -18.51 27.78 -19.76
CA VAL A 325 -18.62 29.02 -18.98
C VAL A 325 -17.36 29.13 -18.13
N GLU A 326 -16.67 30.25 -18.26
CA GLU A 326 -15.45 30.58 -17.53
C GLU A 326 -15.72 30.54 -16.02
N GLU A 327 -15.07 29.62 -15.31
CA GLU A 327 -15.21 29.48 -13.86
C GLU A 327 -14.37 30.56 -13.18
N PRO A 328 -14.91 31.35 -12.23
CA PRO A 328 -14.14 32.43 -11.62
C PRO A 328 -12.98 31.86 -10.82
N ALA A 329 -11.79 32.40 -11.08
CA ALA A 329 -10.55 32.04 -10.40
C ALA A 329 -10.69 32.28 -8.89
N ARG A 330 -11.01 31.23 -8.13
CA ARG A 330 -10.77 31.21 -6.69
C ARG A 330 -9.27 31.33 -6.50
N GLN A 331 -8.81 32.37 -5.82
CA GLN A 331 -7.41 32.50 -5.41
C GLN A 331 -7.08 31.32 -4.48
N ARG A 332 -6.46 30.30 -5.05
CA ARG A 332 -5.89 29.16 -4.31
C ARG A 332 -4.53 29.59 -3.75
N PRO A 333 -4.11 29.10 -2.58
CA PRO A 333 -2.71 29.18 -2.17
C PRO A 333 -1.83 28.61 -3.30
N ARG A 334 -0.68 29.24 -3.58
CA ARG A 334 0.12 28.95 -4.78
C ARG A 334 0.70 27.52 -4.75
N THR A 335 0.77 26.90 -3.57
CA THR A 335 1.06 25.47 -3.39
C THR A 335 0.27 24.85 -2.23
N ALA A 336 0.04 23.54 -2.27
CA ALA A 336 -0.58 22.80 -1.15
C ALA A 336 0.22 22.93 0.17
N ARG A 337 1.54 23.12 0.07
CA ARG A 337 2.44 23.34 1.21
C ARG A 337 2.20 24.68 1.90
N GLU A 338 1.97 25.75 1.15
CA GLU A 338 1.61 27.06 1.72
C GLU A 338 0.27 27.02 2.47
N ALA A 339 -0.70 26.24 1.96
CA ALA A 339 -1.99 26.04 2.62
C ALA A 339 -1.83 25.35 3.98
N LEU A 340 -1.00 24.30 4.03
CA LEU A 340 -0.70 23.57 5.27
C LEU A 340 -0.04 24.48 6.31
N LEU A 341 0.96 25.27 5.90
CA LEU A 341 1.65 26.23 6.77
C LEU A 341 0.73 27.35 7.28
N ALA A 342 -0.27 27.75 6.49
CA ALA A 342 -1.26 28.74 6.92
C ALA A 342 -2.27 28.17 7.93
N ASP A 343 -2.82 26.97 7.69
CA ASP A 343 -3.70 26.24 8.64
C ASP A 343 -2.98 26.00 9.97
N ALA A 344 -1.72 25.58 9.88
CA ALA A 344 -0.81 25.40 11.00
C ALA A 344 -0.71 26.63 11.92
N ARG A 345 -0.50 27.81 11.31
CA ARG A 345 -0.44 29.09 12.02
C ARG A 345 -1.79 29.46 12.63
N ALA A 346 -2.89 29.25 11.90
CA ALA A 346 -4.24 29.52 12.40
C ALA A 346 -4.60 28.67 13.63
N ARG A 347 -4.22 27.38 13.63
CA ARG A 347 -4.46 26.46 14.76
C ARG A 347 -3.60 26.81 15.98
N ALA A 348 -2.34 27.16 15.78
CA ALA A 348 -1.46 27.65 16.86
C ALA A 348 -1.99 28.93 17.52
N ILE A 349 -2.58 29.84 16.74
CA ILE A 349 -3.22 31.06 17.28
C ILE A 349 -4.48 30.72 18.09
N ARG A 350 -5.24 29.70 17.66
CA ARG A 350 -6.48 29.28 18.33
C ARG A 350 -6.21 28.63 19.70
N THR A 351 -5.15 27.81 19.82
CA THR A 351 -4.73 27.20 21.09
C THR A 351 -4.19 28.22 22.09
N VAL A 352 -3.58 29.32 21.62
CA VAL A 352 -3.14 30.42 22.51
C VAL A 352 -4.33 31.25 23.05
N LYS A 353 -5.43 31.36 22.29
CA LYS A 353 -6.64 32.09 22.73
C LYS A 353 -7.53 31.32 23.71
N THR A 354 -7.38 30.00 23.83
CA THR A 354 -8.13 29.17 24.79
C THR A 354 -7.30 28.85 26.03
N LYS A 355 -6.98 29.86 26.85
CA LYS A 355 -6.51 29.66 28.23
C LYS A 355 -7.70 29.93 29.16
N PRO A 356 -8.03 29.06 30.13
CA PRO A 356 -9.21 29.26 30.96
C PRO A 356 -9.02 30.49 31.86
N THR A 357 -9.94 31.44 31.75
CA THR A 357 -10.05 32.57 32.66
C THR A 357 -10.53 32.07 34.03
N SER A 358 -9.66 32.12 35.04
CA SER A 358 -10.03 31.87 36.43
C SER A 358 -11.10 32.87 36.89
N PRO A 359 -12.11 32.45 37.68
CA PRO A 359 -13.12 33.37 38.18
C PRO A 359 -12.57 34.23 39.33
N LYS A 360 -12.69 35.55 39.22
CA LYS A 360 -12.48 36.50 40.31
C LYS A 360 -13.68 36.48 41.26
N GLY A 361 -13.44 36.27 42.56
CA GLY A 361 -14.28 36.84 43.61
C GLY A 361 -14.51 35.96 44.84
N ALA A 362 -13.71 36.14 45.90
CA ALA A 362 -14.18 36.05 47.29
C ALA A 362 -13.20 36.78 48.22
N LYS A 363 -13.65 37.87 48.82
CA LYS A 363 -12.94 38.59 49.91
C LYS A 363 -13.03 37.75 51.19
N LYS A 364 -11.91 37.57 51.92
CA LYS A 364 -11.93 37.40 53.38
C LYS A 364 -10.67 38.00 54.01
N LYS A 365 -10.89 38.78 55.06
CA LYS A 365 -9.94 39.61 55.84
C LYS A 365 -9.08 38.78 56.82
N VAL A 366 -8.10 39.50 57.42
CA VAL A 366 -7.41 39.29 58.73
C VAL A 366 -6.07 38.53 58.60
N SER A 367 -4.90 38.93 59.12
CA SER A 367 -4.42 40.05 59.97
C SER A 367 -2.89 40.22 59.89
N LYS A 368 -2.44 41.45 60.18
CA LYS A 368 -1.12 41.95 60.65
C LYS A 368 -0.04 40.93 61.09
N ALA A 369 1.19 41.15 60.63
CA ALA A 369 2.33 41.57 61.46
C ALA A 369 3.51 42.04 60.57
N ALA A 370 4.16 43.13 60.96
CA ALA A 370 5.38 43.70 60.38
C ALA A 370 6.50 43.67 61.44
N PRO A 371 7.69 44.24 61.23
CA PRO A 371 8.65 44.16 60.13
C PRO A 371 10.06 43.79 60.67
N LYS A 372 11.10 43.69 59.81
CA LYS A 372 12.45 44.21 60.16
C LYS A 372 13.35 44.38 58.94
N LYS A 373 13.85 45.62 58.79
CA LYS A 373 14.90 46.07 57.87
C LYS A 373 16.27 45.62 58.38
N ALA A 374 17.19 45.29 57.47
CA ALA A 374 18.60 45.68 57.58
C ALA A 374 19.29 45.58 56.20
N ASN A 375 19.83 46.71 55.75
CA ASN A 375 20.93 46.88 54.80
C ASN A 375 21.97 47.70 55.63
N PRO A 376 23.31 47.73 55.40
CA PRO A 376 23.94 47.82 54.07
C PRO A 376 25.40 47.29 53.88
N LYS A 377 25.84 47.38 52.61
CA LYS A 377 27.18 47.72 52.07
C LYS A 377 28.34 46.69 52.00
N ALA A 378 28.97 46.71 50.81
CA ALA A 378 30.14 45.97 50.29
C ALA A 378 31.49 46.46 50.89
N PRO A 379 32.69 45.86 50.62
CA PRO A 379 33.34 45.85 49.29
C PRO A 379 34.32 44.70 48.91
N THR A 380 34.68 44.67 47.60
CA THR A 380 35.98 44.32 46.95
C THR A 380 36.61 42.91 46.90
N ALA A 381 36.76 42.44 45.65
CA ALA A 381 37.99 42.00 44.94
C ALA A 381 38.58 40.56 45.03
N THR A 382 38.79 40.01 43.81
CA THR A 382 39.86 39.11 43.31
C THR A 382 39.96 37.64 43.74
N LYS A 383 39.65 36.70 42.82
CA LYS A 383 40.60 35.87 42.01
C LYS A 383 39.89 34.65 41.36
N LYS A 384 40.17 34.41 40.08
CA LYS A 384 39.88 33.17 39.29
C LYS A 384 40.94 32.11 39.63
N PRO A 385 40.61 30.79 39.72
CA PRO A 385 40.82 29.80 38.63
C PRO A 385 39.71 28.71 38.66
N ALA A 386 39.58 27.67 37.83
CA ALA A 386 40.08 27.18 36.54
C ALA A 386 39.11 26.04 36.10
N ALA A 387 39.14 25.66 34.83
CA ALA A 387 38.28 24.65 34.20
C ALA A 387 38.61 23.20 34.64
N PRO A 388 37.63 22.27 34.63
CA PRO A 388 37.89 20.85 34.85
C PRO A 388 38.31 20.10 33.56
N THR A 389 39.37 19.30 33.70
CA THR A 389 40.00 18.40 32.72
C THR A 389 39.17 17.14 32.46
N PRO A 390 39.19 16.55 31.25
CA PRO A 390 38.42 15.35 30.90
C PRO A 390 39.04 14.03 31.39
N THR A 391 38.17 13.07 31.73
CA THR A 391 38.50 11.70 32.18
C THR A 391 38.60 10.73 30.97
N PRO A 392 39.54 9.75 30.96
CA PRO A 392 39.85 8.94 29.78
C PRO A 392 38.99 7.67 29.60
N THR A 393 38.85 7.30 28.32
CA THR A 393 38.27 6.06 27.76
C THR A 393 39.12 4.81 28.08
N PRO A 394 38.52 3.62 28.33
CA PRO A 394 39.27 2.36 28.40
C PRO A 394 39.40 1.67 27.03
N THR A 395 40.63 1.21 26.73
CA THR A 395 41.03 0.33 25.61
C THR A 395 40.91 -1.15 26.05
N PRO A 396 40.60 -2.11 25.14
CA PRO A 396 40.42 -3.52 25.49
C PRO A 396 41.74 -4.28 25.72
N SER A 397 41.69 -5.25 26.65
CA SER A 397 42.76 -6.19 26.98
C SER A 397 42.97 -7.24 25.88
N ALA A 398 44.24 -7.54 25.60
CA ALA A 398 44.71 -8.64 24.76
C ALA A 398 44.91 -9.91 25.62
N GLU A 399 44.45 -11.05 25.10
CA GLU A 399 44.86 -12.39 25.55
C GLU A 399 45.81 -13.03 24.53
N ALA A 400 46.76 -13.79 25.05
CA ALA A 400 47.97 -14.27 24.41
C ALA A 400 47.76 -15.55 23.56
N MET A 401 48.46 -15.63 22.43
CA MET A 401 48.72 -16.87 21.67
C MET A 401 50.17 -17.32 21.89
N PRO A 402 50.47 -18.63 22.01
CA PRO A 402 51.83 -19.14 21.96
C PRO A 402 52.31 -19.39 20.52
N THR A 403 53.63 -19.24 20.32
CA THR A 403 54.36 -19.29 19.05
C THR A 403 54.93 -20.67 18.67
N LYS A 404 54.95 -20.91 17.34
CA LYS A 404 55.93 -21.64 16.48
C LYS A 404 56.20 -23.14 16.71
N THR A 405 56.11 -23.91 15.62
CA THR A 405 57.29 -24.56 14.97
C THR A 405 56.99 -25.13 13.56
N ASP A 406 57.88 -24.76 12.64
CA ASP A 406 58.49 -25.48 11.51
C ASP A 406 57.71 -26.12 10.35
N ALA A 407 57.99 -25.56 9.16
CA ALA A 407 58.07 -26.26 7.88
C ALA A 407 59.54 -26.61 7.59
N PRO A 408 59.80 -27.55 6.65
CA PRO A 408 60.87 -27.25 5.71
C PRO A 408 60.63 -27.61 4.23
N ALA A 409 61.27 -26.76 3.41
CA ALA A 409 62.06 -27.06 2.20
C ALA A 409 61.44 -27.09 0.79
N LYS A 410 61.93 -26.10 0.01
CA LYS A 410 61.95 -25.88 -1.45
C LYS A 410 62.68 -26.99 -2.22
N LYS A 411 62.38 -27.15 -3.53
CA LYS A 411 63.34 -26.93 -4.65
C LYS A 411 62.75 -27.15 -6.07
N SER A 412 62.89 -26.10 -6.90
CA SER A 412 63.31 -26.02 -8.33
C SER A 412 62.71 -26.90 -9.45
N ALA A 413 62.31 -26.21 -10.53
CA ALA A 413 61.89 -26.68 -11.87
C ALA A 413 62.99 -27.45 -12.67
N PRO A 414 62.70 -28.06 -13.85
CA PRO A 414 62.71 -27.28 -15.11
C PRO A 414 61.80 -27.77 -16.29
N LYS A 415 61.58 -26.83 -17.23
CA LYS A 415 61.39 -26.89 -18.71
C LYS A 415 60.77 -28.11 -19.47
N LYS A 416 59.89 -27.73 -20.42
CA LYS A 416 59.39 -28.39 -21.65
C LYS A 416 60.42 -29.19 -22.48
N PRO A 417 59.96 -30.13 -23.35
CA PRO A 417 59.89 -29.90 -24.82
C PRO A 417 58.53 -30.35 -25.43
N ALA A 418 57.95 -29.70 -26.46
CA ALA A 418 58.06 -29.98 -27.93
C ALA A 418 57.83 -31.47 -28.30
N SER A 419 57.15 -31.92 -29.35
CA SER A 419 56.34 -31.41 -30.46
C SER A 419 55.86 -32.65 -31.24
N THR A 420 54.71 -32.62 -31.93
CA THR A 420 54.57 -33.24 -33.27
C THR A 420 53.27 -32.77 -33.92
N ALA A 421 53.34 -32.58 -35.24
CA ALA A 421 52.41 -31.87 -36.09
C ALA A 421 51.90 -32.76 -37.23
N LYS A 422 50.67 -32.52 -37.71
CA LYS A 422 50.23 -32.47 -39.14
C LYS A 422 48.70 -32.31 -39.17
N LYS A 423 48.11 -31.19 -39.61
CA LYS A 423 48.01 -30.55 -40.94
C LYS A 423 46.89 -31.14 -41.81
N ALA A 424 45.76 -30.44 -41.94
CA ALA A 424 45.17 -29.96 -43.20
C ALA A 424 43.83 -29.21 -42.96
N ALA A 425 43.67 -28.07 -43.62
CA ALA A 425 42.46 -27.24 -43.76
C ALA A 425 42.17 -27.13 -45.29
N PRO A 426 41.27 -26.28 -45.86
CA PRO A 426 40.37 -25.27 -45.26
C PRO A 426 38.99 -25.04 -45.96
N ALA A 427 38.28 -24.01 -45.45
CA ALA A 427 37.54 -22.96 -46.17
C ALA A 427 36.00 -23.06 -46.36
N ALA A 428 35.26 -22.11 -45.78
CA ALA A 428 34.74 -20.93 -46.51
C ALA A 428 34.14 -19.87 -45.54
N LYS A 429 34.20 -18.60 -45.97
CA LYS A 429 34.05 -17.34 -45.22
C LYS A 429 32.62 -16.77 -45.23
N ALA A 430 32.36 -15.90 -44.24
CA ALA A 430 31.32 -14.85 -44.24
C ALA A 430 31.48 -13.82 -45.39
N PRO A 431 30.56 -12.85 -45.55
CA PRO A 431 30.89 -11.50 -45.05
C PRO A 431 29.69 -10.62 -44.59
N ALA A 432 30.04 -9.42 -44.11
CA ALA A 432 29.17 -8.39 -43.53
C ALA A 432 29.21 -7.05 -44.33
N LYS A 433 28.20 -6.18 -44.08
CA LYS A 433 28.12 -4.69 -44.27
C LYS A 433 28.02 -4.17 -45.74
N LYS A 434 27.32 -3.08 -46.13
CA LYS A 434 27.02 -1.75 -45.52
C LYS A 434 26.00 -0.93 -46.40
N LYS A 435 25.24 0.01 -45.79
CA LYS A 435 24.72 1.37 -46.24
C LYS A 435 24.12 1.61 -47.66
N ALA A 436 22.90 2.18 -47.76
CA ALA A 436 22.59 3.62 -48.01
C ALA A 436 21.13 3.93 -48.51
N ALA A 437 20.56 5.01 -47.96
CA ALA A 437 19.52 5.99 -48.36
C ALA A 437 18.51 5.85 -49.54
N ALA A 438 17.29 6.32 -49.24
CA ALA A 438 16.41 7.27 -49.97
C ALA A 438 15.14 6.80 -50.73
N GLU A 439 14.13 7.67 -50.59
CA GLU A 439 12.91 7.92 -51.39
C GLU A 439 11.53 7.30 -51.05
N LYS A 440 10.53 8.19 -51.14
CA LYS A 440 9.09 8.10 -50.84
C LYS A 440 8.34 8.06 -52.18
N PRO A 441 7.19 7.35 -52.31
CA PRO A 441 5.93 8.07 -52.66
C PRO A 441 4.68 7.43 -51.99
N THR A 442 3.79 8.20 -51.35
CA THR A 442 2.45 8.68 -51.81
C THR A 442 1.34 7.63 -52.04
N ALA A 443 0.16 7.95 -51.50
CA ALA A 443 -1.11 7.21 -51.53
C ALA A 443 -1.70 6.97 -52.94
N PRO A 444 -2.81 6.21 -53.03
CA PRO A 444 -4.01 6.84 -53.60
C PRO A 444 -5.33 6.55 -52.87
N LYS A 445 -6.28 7.47 -53.13
CA LYS A 445 -7.69 7.49 -52.72
C LYS A 445 -8.57 6.60 -53.62
N SER A 446 -9.67 6.15 -53.02
CA SER A 446 -11.05 5.96 -53.53
C SER A 446 -11.30 5.55 -54.99
N THR A 447 -12.18 4.55 -55.19
CA THR A 447 -13.34 4.67 -56.09
C THR A 447 -14.37 3.57 -55.78
N THR A 448 -15.64 3.99 -55.68
CA THR A 448 -16.86 3.17 -55.70
C THR A 448 -17.09 2.59 -57.10
N PRO A 449 -17.95 1.57 -57.24
CA PRO A 449 -19.09 1.76 -58.13
C PRO A 449 -20.45 1.30 -57.57
N LYS A 450 -21.49 2.02 -58.01
CA LYS A 450 -22.93 1.76 -57.86
C LYS A 450 -23.43 0.70 -58.86
N GLY A 451 -24.56 0.07 -58.54
CA GLY A 451 -25.55 -0.46 -59.51
C GLY A 451 -26.17 -1.79 -59.07
N THR A 452 -27.28 -1.81 -58.31
CA THR A 452 -28.70 -1.95 -58.75
C THR A 452 -29.08 -3.29 -59.41
N GLU A 453 -29.90 -4.13 -58.74
CA GLU A 453 -31.29 -4.41 -59.17
C GLU A 453 -32.07 -5.40 -58.26
N LYS A 454 -33.33 -5.00 -57.99
CA LYS A 454 -34.62 -5.75 -57.92
C LYS A 454 -34.87 -6.95 -56.96
N LYS A 455 -35.82 -6.67 -56.05
CA LYS A 455 -37.12 -7.35 -55.79
C LYS A 455 -37.15 -8.89 -55.67
N LYS A 456 -37.57 -9.39 -54.49
CA LYS A 456 -38.84 -10.14 -54.34
C LYS A 456 -39.31 -10.21 -52.88
N ALA A 457 -40.62 -10.02 -52.72
CA ALA A 457 -41.39 -10.12 -51.49
C ALA A 457 -41.92 -11.54 -51.28
N THR A 458 -42.14 -11.93 -50.02
CA THR A 458 -43.19 -12.84 -49.46
C THR A 458 -42.88 -12.98 -47.96
N GLU A 459 -43.59 -12.35 -47.01
CA GLU A 459 -44.96 -12.58 -46.52
C GLU A 459 -45.19 -13.92 -45.80
N LYS A 460 -45.80 -13.81 -44.59
CA LYS A 460 -46.57 -14.81 -43.82
C LYS A 460 -45.80 -15.93 -43.11
N LYS A 461 -46.21 -16.44 -41.95
CA LYS A 461 -47.12 -16.05 -40.85
C LYS A 461 -46.94 -17.16 -39.80
N LYS A 462 -47.21 -16.82 -38.55
CA LYS A 462 -47.53 -17.74 -37.43
C LYS A 462 -48.42 -18.93 -37.85
N PRO A 463 -48.49 -20.00 -37.06
CA PRO A 463 -49.72 -20.11 -36.26
C PRO A 463 -49.51 -20.59 -34.82
N ALA A 464 -50.43 -20.15 -33.96
CA ALA A 464 -50.85 -20.85 -32.75
C ALA A 464 -52.05 -21.74 -33.11
N THR A 465 -52.40 -22.78 -32.34
CA THR A 465 -53.51 -22.80 -31.34
C THR A 465 -53.92 -24.24 -30.91
N LYS A 466 -54.11 -24.46 -29.58
CA LYS A 466 -55.10 -25.35 -28.85
C LYS A 466 -55.01 -26.90 -29.04
N GLN A 467 -55.31 -27.80 -28.06
CA GLN A 467 -56.24 -27.79 -26.90
C GLN A 467 -56.05 -29.04 -25.96
N LYS A 468 -56.45 -28.90 -24.66
CA LYS A 468 -56.92 -29.89 -23.61
C LYS A 468 -55.95 -31.00 -23.12
N SER A 469 -55.93 -31.48 -21.86
CA SER A 469 -56.93 -31.69 -20.78
C SER A 469 -56.26 -31.68 -19.38
N GLU A 470 -56.81 -31.01 -18.36
CA GLU A 470 -57.56 -31.54 -17.17
C GLU A 470 -56.77 -31.48 -15.84
N SER A 471 -57.46 -30.99 -14.81
CA SER A 471 -57.08 -30.87 -13.38
C SER A 471 -57.39 -32.21 -12.63
N PRO A 472 -57.12 -32.41 -11.31
CA PRO A 472 -57.51 -31.52 -10.19
C PRO A 472 -56.51 -31.37 -9.02
N SER A 473 -56.64 -30.27 -8.28
CA SER A 473 -56.22 -30.16 -6.87
C SER A 473 -57.34 -30.70 -5.94
N PRO A 474 -57.13 -30.87 -4.62
CA PRO A 474 -57.41 -29.73 -3.73
C PRO A 474 -56.63 -29.65 -2.40
N SER A 475 -56.53 -28.40 -1.90
CA SER A 475 -56.59 -27.97 -0.48
C SER A 475 -55.44 -28.39 0.47
N SER A 476 -55.03 -27.63 1.49
CA SER A 476 -55.68 -26.57 2.26
C SER A 476 -54.65 -25.71 3.01
N THR A 477 -54.85 -24.39 3.02
CA THR A 477 -54.34 -23.49 4.07
C THR A 477 -55.31 -23.52 5.27
N PRO A 478 -54.91 -22.99 6.45
CA PRO A 478 -55.72 -21.90 6.96
C PRO A 478 -54.92 -20.68 7.44
N LYS A 479 -55.51 -19.52 7.11
CA LYS A 479 -55.22 -18.15 7.57
C LYS A 479 -55.38 -17.98 9.08
N LYS A 480 -54.65 -17.00 9.64
CA LYS A 480 -55.06 -15.91 10.58
C LYS A 480 -53.77 -15.27 11.13
N LYS A 481 -53.60 -13.98 11.41
CA LYS A 481 -54.39 -12.74 11.31
C LYS A 481 -53.38 -11.60 11.59
N ALA A 482 -53.55 -10.45 10.93
CA ALA A 482 -52.85 -9.23 11.27
C ALA A 482 -53.33 -8.66 12.63
N ALA A 483 -52.43 -8.03 13.39
CA ALA A 483 -52.78 -7.03 14.40
C ALA A 483 -51.66 -5.98 14.54
N LYS A 484 -51.96 -4.77 14.09
CA LYS A 484 -51.32 -3.50 14.51
C LYS A 484 -51.45 -3.35 16.03
N LYS A 485 -50.41 -2.87 16.71
CA LYS A 485 -50.60 -1.90 17.81
C LYS A 485 -49.42 -0.93 17.93
N LYS A 486 -49.80 0.35 17.97
CA LYS A 486 -49.04 1.57 18.21
C LYS A 486 -48.60 1.69 19.68
N THR A 487 -47.62 2.60 19.90
CA THR A 487 -47.30 3.36 21.15
C THR A 487 -46.73 2.53 22.32
N LYS A 488 -45.83 3.01 23.21
CA LYS A 488 -45.39 4.35 23.65
C LYS A 488 -44.11 4.16 24.50
N LYS A 489 -43.28 5.20 24.58
CA LYS A 489 -42.35 5.60 25.67
C LYS A 489 -41.95 4.56 26.75
N GLY A 490 -40.65 4.39 26.89
CA GLY A 490 -39.92 4.07 28.12
C GLY A 490 -38.52 4.64 27.99
#